data_AF-A0A4Q3UY18-F1
#
_entry.id   AF-A0A4Q3UY18-F1
#
_cell.length_a   1.000
_cell.length_b   1.000
_cell.length_c   1.000
_cell.angle_alpha   90.00
_cell.angle_beta   90.00
_cell.angle_gamma   90.00
#
_symmetry.space_group_name_H-M   'P 1'
#
loop_
_entity.id
_entity.type
_entity.pdbx_description
1 polymer ?
#
loop_
_entity_poly.entity_id
_entity_poly.type
_entity_poly.pdbx_seq_one_letter_code
_entity_poly.pdbx_strand_id
1 'polypeptide(L)' 'MDQIIFRPRDVDLSRSPLRSQIDDETFVLGAFNPGFTRLPNGNLLLLVRVAEALRHPVRKDHVAILRWSNGRFGLD' A
#
# COMPACT_ATOMS: atom_id res chain seq x y z
N MET A 1 23.71 -15.32 -10.61
CA MET A 1 22.84 -15.48 -9.42
C MET A 1 21.50 -14.86 -9.78
N ASP A 2 20.43 -15.64 -9.70
CA ASP A 2 19.10 -15.16 -10.09
C ASP A 2 18.49 -14.28 -9.00
N GLN A 3 17.76 -13.23 -9.40
CA GLN A 3 17.16 -12.27 -8.49
C GLN A 3 15.70 -12.03 -8.87
N ILE A 4 14.84 -11.92 -7.85
CA ILE A 4 13.47 -11.44 -7.98
C ILE A 4 13.41 -10.11 -7.21
N ILE A 5 13.22 -9.02 -7.94
CA ILE A 5 13.25 -7.67 -7.39
C ILE A 5 11.83 -7.09 -7.45
N PHE A 6 11.32 -6.65 -6.29
CA PHE A 6 10.05 -5.93 -6.16
C PHE A 6 10.34 -4.59 -5.48
N ARG A 7 9.89 -3.48 -6.08
CA ARG A 7 10.10 -2.13 -5.55
C ARG A 7 8.77 -1.45 -5.27
N PRO A 8 8.74 -0.47 -4.35
CA PRO A 8 7.55 0.35 -4.11
C PRO A 8 6.91 0.94 -5.38
N ARG A 9 7.73 1.33 -6.37
CA ARG A 9 7.27 1.93 -7.64
C ARG A 9 6.62 0.93 -8.60
N ASP A 10 6.74 -0.37 -8.32
CA ASP A 10 6.11 -1.42 -9.11
C ASP A 10 4.64 -1.65 -8.65
N VAL A 11 4.18 -0.94 -7.60
CA VAL A 11 2.78 -0.95 -7.13
C VAL A 11 1.94 0.11 -7.86
N ASP A 12 0.86 -0.33 -8.51
CA ASP A 12 -0.13 0.54 -9.13
C ASP A 12 -1.20 0.99 -8.13
N LEU A 13 -1.08 2.23 -7.65
CA LEU A 13 -2.04 2.82 -6.70
C LEU A 13 -3.43 3.07 -7.30
N SER A 14 -3.60 3.05 -8.63
CA SER A 14 -4.95 3.10 -9.22
C SER A 14 -5.81 1.89 -8.83
N ARG A 15 -5.17 0.80 -8.38
CA ARG A 15 -5.80 -0.42 -7.87
C ARG A 15 -5.82 -0.50 -6.34
N SER A 16 -5.33 0.52 -5.65
CA SER A 16 -5.34 0.54 -4.18
C SER A 16 -6.78 0.53 -3.65
N PRO A 17 -7.09 -0.24 -2.59
CA PRO A 17 -8.37 -0.14 -1.88
C PRO A 17 -8.65 1.26 -1.32
N LEU A 18 -7.62 2.09 -1.08
CA LEU A 18 -7.79 3.50 -0.69
C LEU A 18 -8.37 4.32 -1.84
N ARG A 19 -7.93 4.06 -3.07
CA ARG A 19 -8.23 4.91 -4.24
C ARG A 19 -9.72 4.96 -4.60
N SER A 20 -10.49 3.92 -4.24
CA SER A 20 -11.94 3.90 -4.42
C SER A 20 -12.73 4.51 -3.27
N GLN A 21 -12.07 4.96 -2.20
CA GLN A 21 -12.71 5.35 -0.94
C GLN A 21 -12.33 6.76 -0.47
N ILE A 22 -11.14 7.26 -0.81
CA ILE A 22 -10.69 8.62 -0.46
C ILE A 22 -10.34 9.40 -1.74
N ASP A 23 -10.66 10.69 -1.74
CA ASP A 23 -10.37 11.64 -2.84
C ASP A 23 -9.12 12.48 -2.55
N ASP A 24 -8.09 11.82 -2.03
CA ASP A 24 -6.81 12.44 -1.71
C ASP A 24 -5.66 11.73 -2.44
N GLU A 25 -4.61 12.48 -2.76
CA GLU A 25 -3.41 11.89 -3.33
C GLU A 25 -2.61 11.17 -2.24
N THR A 26 -2.23 9.93 -2.55
CA THR A 26 -1.41 9.08 -1.72
C THR A 26 -0.15 8.64 -2.46
N PHE A 27 0.84 8.16 -1.71
CA PHE A 27 2.04 7.56 -2.27
C PHE A 27 2.45 6.31 -1.48
N VAL A 28 3.16 5.41 -2.15
CA VAL A 28 3.73 4.23 -1.50
C VAL A 28 4.95 4.67 -0.68
N LEU A 29 4.82 4.56 0.64
CA LEU A 29 5.90 4.81 1.58
C LEU A 29 6.91 3.63 1.59
N GLY A 30 6.41 2.41 1.39
CA GLY A 30 7.26 1.23 1.35
C GLY A 30 6.50 -0.02 0.95
N ALA A 31 7.25 -1.03 0.51
CA ALA A 31 6.75 -2.36 0.24
C ALA A 31 7.63 -3.36 0.98
N PHE A 32 6.99 -4.22 1.76
CA PHE A 32 7.65 -5.14 2.69
C PHE A 32 7.18 -6.55 2.40
N ASN A 33 8.09 -7.51 2.35
CA ASN A 33 7.76 -8.90 2.08
C ASN A 33 7.62 -9.68 3.40
N PRO A 34 6.41 -9.89 3.93
CA PRO A 34 6.21 -10.74 5.11
C PRO A 34 6.41 -12.24 4.85
N GLY A 35 6.52 -12.70 3.60
CA GLY A 35 6.66 -14.13 3.30
C GLY A 35 6.97 -14.46 1.85
N PHE A 36 7.98 -15.30 1.65
CA PHE A 36 8.34 -15.86 0.36
C PHE A 36 8.54 -17.37 0.50
N THR A 37 7.80 -18.15 -0.27
CA THR A 37 7.87 -19.62 -0.19
C THR A 37 7.56 -20.26 -1.54
N ARG A 38 7.97 -21.52 -1.69
CA ARG A 38 7.56 -22.37 -2.80
C ARG A 38 6.33 -23.19 -2.39
N LEU A 39 5.31 -23.16 -3.22
CA LEU A 39 4.08 -23.94 -3.05
C LEU A 39 4.29 -25.40 -3.48
N PRO A 40 3.44 -26.36 -3.05
CA PRO A 40 3.58 -27.78 -3.41
C PRO A 40 3.57 -28.06 -4.91
N ASN A 41 2.93 -27.20 -5.71
CA ASN A 41 2.88 -27.30 -7.17
C ASN A 41 4.12 -26.69 -7.86
N GLY A 42 5.10 -26.19 -7.11
CA GLY A 42 6.33 -25.60 -7.63
C GLY A 42 6.30 -24.09 -7.84
N ASN A 43 5.14 -23.44 -7.79
CA ASN A 43 5.02 -21.98 -7.93
C ASN A 43 5.63 -21.24 -6.73
N LEU A 44 6.05 -20.00 -6.96
CA LEU A 44 6.52 -19.11 -5.89
C LEU A 44 5.36 -18.22 -5.44
N LEU A 45 5.13 -18.17 -4.11
CA LEU A 45 4.26 -17.19 -3.49
C LEU A 45 5.13 -16.08 -2.89
N LEU A 46 4.87 -14.85 -3.30
CA LEU A 46 5.43 -13.64 -2.72
C LEU A 46 4.29 -12.84 -2.08
N LEU A 47 4.29 -12.75 -0.76
CA LEU A 47 3.36 -11.90 -0.02
C LEU A 47 4.02 -10.54 0.16
N VAL A 48 3.31 -9.45 -0.17
CA VAL A 48 3.82 -8.09 -0.01
C VAL A 48 2.80 -7.25 0.76
N ARG A 49 3.25 -6.57 1.81
CA ARG A 49 2.52 -5.48 2.46
C ARG A 49 2.99 -4.16 1.89
N VAL A 50 2.05 -3.36 1.42
CA VAL A 50 2.30 -2.01 0.89
C VAL A 50 1.87 -1.00 1.95
N ALA A 51 2.79 -0.13 2.35
CA ALA A 51 2.48 1.03 3.18
C ALA A 51 2.16 2.23 2.26
N GLU A 52 1.01 2.84 2.47
CA GLU A 52 0.51 3.98 1.71
C GLU A 52 0.25 5.16 2.65
N ALA A 53 0.58 6.37 2.23
CA ALA A 53 0.46 7.59 3.04
C ALA A 53 -0.10 8.75 2.23
N LEU A 54 -0.77 9.69 2.90
CA LEU A 54 -1.24 10.95 2.30
C LEU A 54 -0.05 11.78 1.80
N ARG A 55 -0.18 12.33 0.60
CA ARG A 55 0.84 13.24 0.04
C ARG A 55 0.83 14.61 0.69
N HIS A 56 -0.36 15.11 1.03
CA HIS A 56 -0.55 16.43 1.61
C HIS A 56 -1.37 16.32 2.92
N PRO A 57 -0.80 15.73 3.99
CA PRO A 57 -1.53 15.51 5.23
C PRO A 57 -1.78 16.80 6.03
N VAL A 58 -0.92 17.81 5.90
CA VAL A 58 -1.07 19.08 6.65
C VAL A 58 -1.85 20.08 5.81
N ARG A 59 -2.96 20.58 6.35
CA ARG A 59 -3.86 21.54 5.71
C ARG A 59 -4.10 22.71 6.66
N LYS A 60 -3.50 23.86 6.35
CA LYS A 60 -3.52 25.06 7.22
C LYS A 60 -3.01 24.71 8.63
N ASP A 61 -3.91 24.70 9.61
CA ASP A 61 -3.70 24.46 11.04
C ASP A 61 -4.11 23.04 11.48
N HIS A 62 -4.50 22.18 10.54
CA HIS A 62 -4.96 20.81 10.80
C HIS A 62 -4.06 19.76 10.13
N VAL A 63 -4.03 18.56 10.70
CA VAL A 63 -3.36 17.39 10.13
C VAL A 63 -4.40 16.31 9.89
N ALA A 64 -4.58 15.94 8.62
CA ALA A 64 -5.47 14.86 8.21
C ALA A 64 -4.84 13.50 8.50
N ILE A 65 -5.66 12.56 8.95
CA ILE A 65 -5.23 11.18 9.22
C ILE A 65 -6.04 10.18 8.38
N LEU A 66 -5.36 9.13 7.91
CA LEU A 66 -6.04 7.97 7.32
C LEU A 66 -6.59 7.10 8.45
N ARG A 67 -7.90 6.89 8.47
CA ARG A 67 -8.55 6.01 9.43
C ARG A 67 -9.31 4.88 8.74
N TRP A 68 -9.11 3.66 9.20
CA TRP A 68 -10.02 2.54 8.90
C TRP A 68 -11.11 2.47 9.96
N SER A 69 -12.37 2.57 9.56
CA SER A 69 -13.52 2.38 10.46
C SER A 69 -14.71 1.81 9.70
N ASN A 70 -15.52 0.98 10.36
CA ASN A 70 -16.75 0.43 9.78
C ASN A 70 -16.58 -0.22 8.39
N GLY A 71 -15.44 -0.89 8.16
CA GLY A 71 -15.16 -1.57 6.90
C GLY A 71 -14.75 -0.65 5.75
N ARG A 72 -14.42 0.61 6.00
CA ARG A 72 -14.00 1.59 5.00
C ARG A 72 -12.83 2.45 5.47
N PHE A 73 -12.06 2.97 4.51
CA PHE A 73 -11.08 4.01 4.73
C PHE A 73 -11.72 5.38 4.61
N GLY A 74 -11.38 6.28 5.51
CA GLY A 74 -11.79 7.68 5.50
C GLY A 74 -10.65 8.58 5.98
N LEU A 75 -10.93 9.89 5.91
CA LEU A 75 -10.07 10.93 6.45
C LEU A 75 -10.76 11.57 7.65
N ASP A 76 -9.99 11.80 8.69
CA ASP A 76 -10.35 12.67 9.82
C ASP A 76 -9.43 13.89 9.86
#